data_AF-A0A318UPM0-F1
#
_entry.id   AF-A0A318UPM0-F1
#
_cell.length_a   1.000
_cell.length_b   1.000
_cell.length_c   1.000
_cell.angle_alpha   90.00
_cell.angle_beta   90.00
_cell.angle_gamma   90.00
#
_symmetry.space_group_name_H-M   'P 1'
#
loop_
_entity.id
_entity.type
_entity.pdbx_description
1 polymer ?
#
loop_
_entity_poly.entity_id
_entity_poly.type
_entity_poly.pdbx_seq_one_letter_code
_entity_poly.pdbx_strand_id
1 'polypeptide(L)'
;MKTLFTLTFLLLFLSCKSQTLVIDKLIFHTSICFGTCPVYHMELDGARNVKLFAETVFDDRKGAVLYQEDTAKMGYFIGKLSKKEFQKILNELNRIRFDTLQSDSSLCCDGSKKTIILYSKGDRKEITTMFEPPILEPLIKKLYRICELKRLKKVEQTFQIEPPKNL
;
A
#
# COMPACT_ATOMS: atom_id res chain seq x y z
N MET A 1 27.81 -54.65 -30.65
CA MET A 1 27.12 -54.53 -29.35
C MET A 1 27.13 -53.06 -28.95
N LYS A 2 25.96 -52.43 -28.94
CA LYS A 2 25.78 -51.00 -28.66
C LYS A 2 25.25 -50.85 -27.23
N THR A 3 26.09 -50.45 -26.28
CA THR A 3 25.65 -50.09 -24.93
C THR A 3 25.22 -48.62 -24.96
N LEU A 4 23.90 -48.43 -24.96
CA LEU A 4 23.21 -47.14 -24.92
C LEU A 4 23.22 -46.63 -23.47
N PHE A 5 24.12 -45.69 -23.17
CA PHE A 5 24.12 -44.96 -21.89
C PHE A 5 22.96 -43.94 -21.91
N THR A 6 21.83 -44.29 -21.30
CA THR A 6 20.74 -43.35 -21.02
C THR A 6 21.10 -42.50 -19.81
N LEU A 7 21.74 -41.36 -20.06
CA LEU A 7 21.97 -40.32 -19.06
C LEU A 7 20.61 -39.68 -18.71
N THR A 8 19.97 -40.19 -17.66
CA THR A 8 18.74 -39.60 -17.10
C THR A 8 19.15 -38.34 -16.34
N PHE A 9 19.17 -37.21 -17.06
CA PHE A 9 19.36 -35.90 -16.46
C PHE A 9 18.11 -35.61 -15.61
N LEU A 10 18.21 -35.91 -14.32
CA LEU A 10 17.23 -35.60 -13.29
C LEU A 10 17.07 -34.07 -13.29
N LEU A 11 16.07 -33.58 -14.02
CA LEU A 11 15.60 -32.21 -13.95
C LEU A 11 15.20 -31.95 -12.49
N LEU A 12 16.13 -31.36 -11.74
CA LEU A 12 15.84 -30.58 -10.55
C LEU A 12 14.95 -29.43 -11.00
N PHE A 13 13.64 -29.71 -11.16
CA PHE A 13 12.61 -28.72 -10.99
C PHE A 13 12.65 -28.33 -9.51
N LEU A 14 13.66 -27.52 -9.16
CA LEU A 14 13.54 -26.51 -8.12
C LEU A 14 12.37 -25.63 -8.57
N SER A 15 11.16 -26.11 -8.31
CA SER A 15 9.96 -25.31 -8.28
C SER A 15 10.29 -24.22 -7.27
N CYS A 16 10.68 -23.06 -7.79
CA CYS A 16 10.78 -21.85 -7.02
C CYS A 16 9.37 -21.60 -6.53
N LYS A 17 9.01 -22.17 -5.37
CA LYS A 17 7.80 -21.81 -4.65
C LYS A 17 8.00 -20.33 -4.36
N SER A 18 7.39 -19.48 -5.19
CA SER A 18 7.22 -18.08 -4.87
C SER A 18 6.52 -18.07 -3.52
N GLN A 19 7.31 -17.80 -2.46
CA GLN A 19 6.78 -17.82 -1.11
C GLN A 19 5.75 -16.72 -1.05
N THR A 20 4.49 -17.10 -0.89
CA THR A 20 3.40 -16.15 -0.90
C THR A 20 3.55 -15.29 0.35
N LEU A 21 3.86 -14.00 0.17
CA LEU A 21 3.91 -13.05 1.28
C LEU A 21 2.60 -13.13 2.07
N VAL A 22 2.73 -13.43 3.35
CA VAL A 22 1.64 -13.37 4.32
C VAL A 22 1.86 -12.10 5.11
N ILE A 23 0.90 -11.19 5.05
CA ILE A 23 0.92 -9.94 5.82
C ILE A 23 -0.07 -10.06 6.97
N ASP A 24 0.30 -9.50 8.11
CA ASP A 24 -0.60 -9.33 9.25
C ASP A 24 -1.41 -8.04 9.03
N LYS A 25 -0.72 -6.97 8.65
CA LYS A 25 -1.25 -5.63 8.46
C LYS A 25 -0.38 -4.80 7.52
N LEU A 26 -1.00 -3.96 6.71
CA LEU A 26 -0.36 -2.93 5.89
C LEU A 26 -1.02 -1.59 6.19
N ILE A 27 -0.24 -0.58 6.55
CA ILE A 27 -0.70 0.77 6.83
C ILE A 27 -0.16 1.73 5.78
N PHE A 28 -0.99 2.68 5.37
CA PHE A 28 -0.63 3.75 4.46
C PHE A 28 -1.06 5.09 5.02
N HIS A 29 -0.12 6.02 5.11
CA HIS A 29 -0.37 7.40 5.48
C HIS A 29 0.07 8.36 4.38
N THR A 30 -0.67 9.45 4.23
CA THR A 30 -0.25 10.61 3.43
C THR A 30 -0.31 11.87 4.29
N SER A 31 0.57 12.83 4.04
CA SER A 31 0.57 14.12 4.73
C SER A 31 0.04 15.25 3.84
N ILE A 32 -0.22 16.40 4.46
CA ILE A 32 -0.41 17.66 3.75
C ILE A 32 0.79 17.99 2.84
N CYS A 33 0.55 18.85 1.85
CA CYS A 33 1.54 19.39 0.92
C CYS A 33 1.14 20.83 0.51
N PHE A 34 1.99 21.53 -0.23
CA PHE A 34 1.60 22.77 -0.90
C PHE A 34 0.77 22.46 -2.16
N GLY A 35 -0.54 22.30 -1.99
CA GLY A 35 -1.48 21.93 -3.05
C GLY A 35 -2.69 21.17 -2.52
N THR A 36 -3.39 20.46 -3.41
CA THR A 36 -4.55 19.63 -3.07
C THR A 36 -4.15 18.17 -2.86
N CYS A 37 -3.26 17.89 -1.90
CA CYS A 37 -2.86 16.53 -1.55
C CYS A 37 -3.80 15.96 -0.49
N PRO A 38 -4.52 14.85 -0.76
CA PRO A 38 -5.38 14.27 0.25
C PRO A 38 -4.56 13.65 1.39
N VAL A 39 -5.11 13.75 2.60
CA VAL A 39 -4.56 13.18 3.84
C VAL A 39 -5.38 11.95 4.18
N TYR A 40 -4.75 10.79 4.04
CA TYR A 40 -5.34 9.48 4.28
C TYR A 40 -4.56 8.75 5.36
N HIS A 41 -5.28 8.00 6.19
CA HIS A 41 -4.74 7.01 7.10
C HIS A 41 -5.50 5.72 6.83
N MET A 42 -4.85 4.72 6.26
CA MET A 42 -5.48 3.47 5.84
C MET A 42 -4.79 2.28 6.49
N GLU A 43 -5.56 1.34 7.01
CA GLU A 43 -5.12 0.02 7.47
C GLU A 43 -5.77 -1.06 6.60
N LEU A 44 -4.98 -2.00 6.10
CA LEU A 44 -5.40 -3.21 5.40
C LEU A 44 -4.87 -4.43 6.14
N ASP A 45 -5.76 -5.29 6.65
CA ASP A 45 -5.37 -6.50 7.37
C ASP A 45 -5.20 -7.74 6.45
N GLY A 46 -4.59 -8.80 6.99
CA GLY A 46 -4.44 -10.09 6.31
C GLY A 46 -5.78 -10.76 5.92
N ALA A 47 -6.88 -10.37 6.57
CA ALA A 47 -8.24 -10.81 6.24
C ALA A 47 -8.92 -9.96 5.15
N ARG A 48 -8.18 -9.00 4.57
CA ARG A 48 -8.58 -8.07 3.50
C ARG A 48 -9.53 -6.96 3.93
N ASN A 49 -9.75 -6.80 5.23
CA ASN A 49 -10.56 -5.71 5.72
C ASN A 49 -9.76 -4.41 5.62
N VAL A 50 -10.45 -3.35 5.24
CA VAL A 50 -9.90 -2.00 5.11
C VAL A 50 -10.55 -1.14 6.17
N LYS A 51 -9.74 -0.38 6.90
CA LYS A 51 -10.15 0.78 7.67
C LYS A 51 -9.47 2.00 7.06
N LEU A 52 -10.22 3.07 6.86
CA LEU A 52 -9.72 4.31 6.28
C LEU A 52 -10.24 5.46 7.11
N PHE A 53 -9.35 6.33 7.55
CA PHE A 53 -9.66 7.68 7.94
C PHE A 53 -9.18 8.62 6.84
N ALA A 54 -10.14 9.22 6.13
CA ALA A 54 -9.88 10.27 5.15
C ALA A 54 -9.99 11.62 5.87
N GLU A 55 -8.86 12.14 6.31
CA GLU A 55 -8.80 13.38 7.10
C GLU A 55 -9.11 14.58 6.23
N THR A 56 -8.42 14.73 5.11
CA THR A 56 -8.63 15.83 4.15
C THR A 56 -8.70 15.28 2.75
N VAL A 57 -9.74 15.65 2.01
CA VAL A 57 -9.92 15.31 0.60
C VAL A 57 -10.40 16.57 -0.12
N PHE A 58 -9.93 16.78 -1.34
CA PHE A 58 -10.28 17.96 -2.14
C PHE A 58 -11.27 17.62 -3.25
N ASP A 59 -12.06 18.60 -3.65
CA ASP A 59 -13.00 18.51 -4.76
C ASP A 59 -12.24 18.50 -6.09
N ASP A 60 -12.37 17.39 -6.83
CA ASP A 60 -11.72 17.16 -8.13
C ASP A 60 -12.60 17.55 -9.32
N ARG A 61 -13.78 18.16 -9.08
CA ARG A 61 -14.66 18.66 -10.14
C ARG A 61 -13.97 19.80 -10.90
N LYS A 62 -13.79 19.61 -12.21
CA LYS A 62 -13.19 20.59 -13.12
C LYS A 62 -13.88 21.96 -12.96
N GLY A 63 -13.15 22.96 -12.47
CA GLY A 63 -13.63 24.32 -12.26
C GLY A 63 -13.91 24.72 -10.81
N ALA A 64 -13.72 23.82 -9.84
CA ALA A 64 -13.74 24.17 -8.42
C ALA A 64 -12.60 25.13 -8.06
N VAL A 65 -12.84 25.94 -7.03
CA VAL A 65 -11.81 26.82 -6.44
C VAL A 65 -10.67 25.94 -5.96
N LEU A 66 -9.42 26.32 -6.29
CA LEU A 66 -8.23 25.66 -5.73
C LEU A 66 -8.39 25.54 -4.21
N TYR A 67 -8.07 24.37 -3.65
CA TYR A 67 -8.15 24.08 -2.21
C TYR A 67 -9.55 23.88 -1.61
N GLN A 68 -10.61 23.75 -2.40
CA GLN A 68 -11.92 23.38 -1.84
C GLN A 68 -11.95 21.92 -1.36
N GLU A 69 -12.27 21.71 -0.09
CA GLU A 69 -12.42 20.38 0.51
C GLU A 69 -13.75 19.71 0.10
N ASP A 70 -13.70 18.39 -0.12
CA ASP A 70 -14.85 17.51 -0.36
C ASP A 70 -15.22 16.79 0.94
N THR A 71 -15.96 17.49 1.80
CA THR A 71 -16.38 16.99 3.13
C THR A 71 -17.26 15.75 3.06
N ALA A 72 -17.90 15.48 1.92
CA ALA A 72 -18.67 14.26 1.71
C ALA A 72 -17.76 13.02 1.67
N LYS A 73 -16.52 13.17 1.17
CA LYS A 73 -15.50 12.12 1.10
C LYS A 73 -14.61 12.02 2.35
N MET A 74 -14.71 12.95 3.30
CA MET A 74 -13.95 12.94 4.56
C MET A 74 -14.65 12.09 5.63
N GLY A 75 -13.87 11.55 6.58
CA GLY A 75 -14.34 10.78 7.73
C GLY A 75 -13.82 9.34 7.79
N TYR A 76 -14.50 8.49 8.56
CA TYR A 76 -14.11 7.11 8.80
C TYR A 76 -14.88 6.16 7.88
N PHE A 77 -14.17 5.21 7.29
CA PHE A 77 -14.71 4.23 6.35
C PHE A 77 -14.19 2.83 6.64
N ILE A 78 -15.04 1.84 6.39
CA ILE A 78 -14.68 0.43 6.45
C ILE A 78 -15.05 -0.29 5.16
N GLY A 79 -14.33 -1.36 4.85
CA GLY A 79 -14.66 -2.19 3.71
C GLY A 79 -13.85 -3.47 3.64
N LYS A 80 -13.94 -4.15 2.50
CA LYS A 80 -13.21 -5.40 2.26
C LYS A 80 -12.76 -5.52 0.81
N LEU A 81 -11.48 -5.79 0.59
CA LEU A 81 -10.96 -6.00 -0.75
C LEU A 81 -11.39 -7.37 -1.31
N SER A 82 -11.62 -7.43 -2.61
CA SER A 82 -11.72 -8.71 -3.30
C SER A 82 -10.39 -9.44 -3.22
N LYS A 83 -10.42 -10.77 -3.39
CA LYS A 83 -9.18 -11.58 -3.41
C LYS A 83 -8.22 -11.08 -4.49
N LYS A 84 -8.75 -10.68 -5.66
CA LYS A 84 -7.96 -10.18 -6.79
C LYS A 84 -7.27 -8.85 -6.49
N GLU A 85 -7.94 -7.91 -5.83
CA GLU A 85 -7.32 -6.63 -5.45
C GLU A 85 -6.25 -6.82 -4.38
N PHE A 86 -6.55 -7.63 -3.35
CA PHE A 86 -5.58 -7.96 -2.32
C PHE A 86 -4.34 -8.64 -2.89
N GLN A 87 -4.51 -9.61 -3.79
CA GLN A 87 -3.39 -10.28 -4.46
C GLN A 87 -2.54 -9.31 -5.29
N LYS A 88 -3.15 -8.29 -5.91
CA LYS A 88 -2.37 -7.25 -6.61
C LYS A 88 -1.48 -6.46 -5.66
N ILE A 89 -1.91 -6.20 -4.42
CA ILE A 89 -1.06 -5.56 -3.40
C ILE A 89 0.09 -6.48 -3.00
N LEU A 90 -0.22 -7.74 -2.67
CA LEU A 90 0.80 -8.73 -2.30
C LEU A 90 1.83 -8.93 -3.41
N ASN A 91 1.40 -8.92 -4.67
CA ASN A 91 2.31 -9.07 -5.81
C ASN A 91 3.28 -7.88 -5.92
N GLU A 92 2.84 -6.64 -5.67
CA GLU A 92 3.77 -5.50 -5.67
C GLU A 92 4.73 -5.56 -4.48
N LEU A 93 4.23 -5.86 -3.28
CA LEU A 93 5.08 -5.99 -2.08
C LEU A 93 6.18 -7.03 -2.29
N ASN A 94 5.84 -8.18 -2.88
CA ASN A 94 6.79 -9.21 -3.27
C ASN A 94 7.76 -8.74 -4.36
N ARG A 95 7.23 -8.12 -5.43
CA ARG A 95 8.03 -7.66 -6.58
C ARG A 95 9.13 -6.69 -6.16
N ILE A 96 8.82 -5.79 -5.24
CA ILE A 96 9.76 -4.77 -4.76
C ILE A 96 10.59 -5.24 -3.56
N ARG A 97 10.34 -6.47 -3.08
CA ARG A 97 10.88 -7.03 -1.83
C ARG A 97 10.83 -6.02 -0.68
N PHE A 98 9.62 -5.52 -0.41
CA PHE A 98 9.39 -4.41 0.52
C PHE A 98 10.00 -4.64 1.91
N ASP A 99 9.98 -5.89 2.38
CA ASP A 99 10.60 -6.36 3.61
C ASP A 99 12.10 -6.04 3.70
N THR A 100 12.81 -6.16 2.57
CA THR A 100 14.25 -5.91 2.45
C THR A 100 14.61 -4.53 1.88
N LEU A 101 13.62 -3.78 1.38
CA LEU A 101 13.85 -2.50 0.72
C LEU A 101 14.47 -1.49 1.68
N GLN A 102 15.55 -0.84 1.25
CA GLN A 102 16.18 0.24 2.03
C GLN A 102 15.44 1.56 1.79
N SER A 103 15.40 2.40 2.83
CA SER A 103 14.68 3.67 2.78
C SER A 103 15.59 4.75 2.20
N ASP A 104 15.66 4.86 0.87
CA ASP A 104 16.44 5.92 0.19
C ASP A 104 15.56 7.13 -0.17
N SER A 105 14.72 7.54 0.78
CA SER A 105 13.80 8.64 0.57
C SER A 105 14.43 9.98 0.93
N SER A 106 14.51 10.89 -0.03
CA SER A 106 14.66 12.31 0.29
C SER A 106 13.36 12.83 0.91
N LEU A 107 13.47 13.43 2.09
CA LEU A 107 12.41 14.24 2.69
C LEU A 107 12.84 15.70 2.50
N CYS A 108 12.30 16.37 1.48
CA CYS A 108 12.62 17.76 1.19
C CYS A 108 11.41 18.47 0.58
N CYS A 109 11.36 19.80 0.64
CA CYS A 109 10.32 20.61 0.00
C CYS A 109 8.89 20.38 0.56
N ASP A 110 7.89 20.97 -0.09
CA ASP A 110 6.48 20.99 0.35
C ASP A 110 5.61 19.87 -0.27
N GLY A 111 6.21 18.71 -0.58
CA GLY A 111 5.50 17.55 -1.11
C GLY A 111 4.77 16.74 -0.02
N SER A 112 3.79 15.93 -0.44
CA SER A 112 3.12 15.00 0.49
C SER A 112 4.05 13.85 0.86
N LYS A 113 4.31 13.67 2.16
CA LYS A 113 4.96 12.48 2.71
C LYS A 113 4.01 11.31 2.59
N LYS A 114 4.53 10.17 2.18
CA LYS A 114 3.82 8.90 1.99
C LYS A 114 4.52 7.86 2.86
N THR A 115 3.86 7.37 3.90
CA THR A 115 4.41 6.36 4.80
C THR A 115 3.70 5.04 4.60
N ILE A 116 4.46 3.97 4.40
CA ILE A 116 3.96 2.60 4.29
C ILE A 116 4.57 1.80 5.45
N ILE A 117 3.73 1.18 6.26
CA ILE A 117 4.15 0.30 7.36
C ILE A 117 3.62 -1.11 7.07
N LEU A 118 4.53 -2.06 6.91
CA LEU A 118 4.23 -3.46 6.70
C LEU A 118 4.52 -4.27 7.96
N TYR A 119 3.54 -5.06 8.37
CA TYR A 119 3.68 -6.13 9.35
C TYR A 119 3.57 -7.47 8.64
N SER A 120 4.59 -8.31 8.76
CA SER A 120 4.65 -9.62 8.14
C SER A 120 5.50 -10.56 8.98
N LYS A 121 4.95 -11.70 9.40
CA LYS A 121 5.67 -12.74 10.18
C LYS A 121 6.25 -12.20 11.49
N GLY A 122 5.57 -11.24 12.12
CA GLY A 122 6.04 -10.59 13.34
C GLY A 122 7.04 -9.44 13.12
N ASP A 123 7.56 -9.25 11.91
CA ASP A 123 8.44 -8.13 11.59
C ASP A 123 7.65 -6.89 11.19
N ARG A 124 8.14 -5.72 11.60
CA ARG A 124 7.61 -4.40 11.23
C ARG A 124 8.61 -3.65 10.37
N LYS A 125 8.22 -3.31 9.14
CA LYS A 125 9.00 -2.49 8.21
C LYS A 125 8.27 -1.20 7.90
N GLU A 126 8.96 -0.07 8.00
CA GLU A 126 8.42 1.25 7.66
C GLU A 126 9.28 1.90 6.59
N ILE A 127 8.63 2.47 5.58
CA ILE A 127 9.25 3.31 4.56
C ILE A 127 8.42 4.57 4.47
N THR A 128 9.07 5.71 4.61
CA THR A 128 8.45 7.02 4.42
C THR A 128 9.14 7.68 3.24
N THR A 129 8.40 8.21 2.27
CA THR A 129 8.98 8.94 1.15
C THR A 129 8.12 10.12 0.75
N MET A 130 8.74 11.21 0.32
CA MET A 130 8.01 12.31 -0.30
C MET A 130 8.01 12.18 -1.84
N PHE A 131 9.17 11.79 -2.38
CA PHE A 131 9.38 11.51 -3.79
C PHE A 131 9.75 10.03 -3.94
N GLU A 132 8.75 9.20 -4.25
CA GLU A 132 8.95 7.77 -4.35
C GLU A 132 9.91 7.39 -5.48
N PRO A 133 10.84 6.45 -5.26
CA PRO A 133 11.58 5.84 -6.36
C PRO A 133 10.61 5.10 -7.29
N PRO A 134 10.90 4.99 -8.60
CA PRO A 134 10.00 4.35 -9.57
C PRO A 134 9.55 2.94 -9.20
N ILE A 135 10.36 2.21 -8.43
CA ILE A 135 10.01 0.87 -7.96
C ILE A 135 8.78 0.86 -7.02
N LEU A 136 8.58 1.92 -6.22
CA LEU A 136 7.50 2.07 -5.23
C LEU A 136 6.21 2.65 -5.82
N GLU A 137 6.28 3.39 -6.92
CA GLU A 137 5.13 4.07 -7.54
C GLU A 137 3.94 3.12 -7.79
N PRO A 138 4.11 1.89 -8.33
CA PRO A 138 2.98 1.00 -8.58
C PRO A 138 2.25 0.56 -7.31
N LEU A 139 2.96 0.43 -6.18
CA LEU A 139 2.35 0.12 -4.89
C LEU A 139 1.57 1.31 -4.37
N ILE A 140 2.21 2.49 -4.29
CA ILE A 140 1.60 3.73 -3.81
C ILE A 140 0.32 4.06 -4.58
N LYS A 141 0.36 3.97 -5.91
CA LYS A 141 -0.81 4.18 -6.77
C LYS A 141 -1.97 3.23 -6.45
N LYS A 142 -1.68 1.98 -6.08
CA LYS A 142 -2.73 1.03 -5.67
C LYS A 142 -3.27 1.36 -4.28
N LEU A 143 -2.44 1.84 -3.36
CA LEU A 143 -2.87 2.25 -2.03
C LEU A 143 -3.80 3.48 -2.09
N TYR A 144 -3.44 4.52 -2.85
CA TYR A 144 -4.34 5.65 -3.13
C TYR A 144 -5.68 5.20 -3.71
N ARG A 145 -5.65 4.30 -4.70
CA ARG A 145 -6.88 3.76 -5.30
C ARG A 145 -7.77 3.04 -4.30
N ILE A 146 -7.21 2.41 -3.26
CA ILE A 146 -8.00 1.80 -2.18
C ILE A 146 -8.71 2.90 -1.38
N CYS A 147 -8.00 3.98 -1.03
CA CYS A 147 -8.57 5.11 -0.30
C CYS A 147 -9.74 5.77 -1.07
N GLU A 148 -9.70 5.73 -2.40
CA GLU A 148 -10.72 6.33 -3.29
C GLU A 148 -11.88 5.39 -3.66
N LEU A 149 -11.91 4.17 -3.11
CA LEU A 149 -12.94 3.19 -3.44
C LEU A 149 -14.32 3.64 -2.95
N LYS A 150 -15.22 3.95 -3.89
CA LYS A 150 -16.63 4.30 -3.62
C LYS A 150 -17.42 3.23 -2.84
N ARG A 151 -16.92 1.99 -2.79
CA ARG A 151 -17.56 0.87 -2.08
C ARG A 151 -17.14 0.74 -0.61
N LEU A 152 -16.20 1.56 -0.13
CA LEU A 152 -15.96 1.69 1.30
C LEU A 152 -17.15 2.41 1.92
N LYS A 153 -17.65 1.89 3.04
CA LYS A 153 -18.83 2.41 3.73
C LYS A 153 -18.38 3.38 4.80
N LYS A 154 -18.91 4.61 4.77
CA LYS A 154 -18.72 5.60 5.83
C LYS A 154 -19.35 5.08 7.12
N VAL A 155 -18.70 5.31 8.25
CA VAL A 155 -19.15 4.91 9.59
C VAL A 155 -18.95 6.05 10.58
N GLU A 156 -19.81 6.11 11.60
CA GLU A 156 -19.68 7.07 12.70
C GLU A 156 -18.63 6.64 13.73
N GLN A 157 -18.35 5.33 13.79
CA GLN A 157 -17.35 4.81 14.72
C GLN A 157 -15.95 5.27 14.31
N THR A 158 -15.31 6.04 15.18
CA THR A 158 -13.90 6.42 15.05
C THR A 158 -12.99 5.25 15.40
N PHE A 159 -11.85 5.14 14.72
CA PHE A 159 -10.80 4.19 15.07
C PHE A 159 -9.43 4.85 14.92
N GLN A 160 -8.47 4.36 15.69
CA GLN A 160 -7.08 4.78 15.59
C GLN A 160 -6.33 3.86 14.64
N ILE A 161 -5.56 4.46 13.73
CA ILE A 161 -4.60 3.76 12.88
C ILE A 161 -3.23 4.14 13.40
N GLU A 162 -2.38 3.13 13.62
CA GLU A 162 -1.03 3.32 14.15
C GLU A 162 -0.27 4.39 13.35
N PRO A 163 0.24 5.45 14.00
CA PRO A 163 0.97 6.51 13.31
C PRO A 163 2.39 6.09 12.89
N PRO A 164 3.04 6.85 11.98
CA PRO A 164 4.48 6.73 11.73
C PRO A 164 5.31 6.88 13.01
N LYS A 165 6.48 6.24 13.10
CA LYS A 165 7.34 6.30 14.32
C LYS A 165 7.88 7.70 14.62
N ASN A 166 8.12 8.50 13.58
CA ASN A 166 8.69 9.83 13.67
C ASN A 166 7.64 10.84 13.18
N LEU A 167 6.75 11.26 14.09
CA LEU A 167 5.90 12.43 13.90
C LEU A 167 6.69 13.70 14.25
#